data_AF-A0A7J4HUH6-F1
#
_entry.id   AF-A0A7J4HUH6-F1
#
_cell.length_a   1.000
_cell.length_b   1.000
_cell.length_c   1.000
_cell.angle_alpha   90.00
_cell.angle_beta   90.00
_cell.angle_gamma   90.00
#
_symmetry.space_group_name_H-M   'P 1'
#
loop_
_entity.id
_entity.type
_entity.pdbx_description
1 polymer ?
#
loop_
_entity_poly.entity_id
_entity_poly.type
_entity_poly.pdbx_seq_one_letter_code
_entity_poly.pdbx_strand_id
1 'polypeptide(L)'
;MGKVWLLTKKNLKLLVRAKSSALVVVFAPLMIMLILGLAFNTSDKYGLTIGVYSASATEDTNSFLDALKNDQFNVITYDSSIEQCVEDIKIGAAHTCINLPASFAIEDNKPKEITFYVDPSRINLVWMIQETLNNKLNLKSQQISQQLTTDLLTKLTDTKTKIETEGEKLAAAKEKSTAAAGSSDSLKASFGGLDLTVPTTTYDLEAPTKFKNNISAILTNGKTSVSDAKKTVDSASINSSIKASINAQLALADDIFTGAINLVTTDTEGNSFAAVSTLVQNLQTDAESTKTKLATASDTITSGVSTLADISTKLSEGSSSIDSVQTTLNEVKTNIDSQKVTEASVIASPLITKIERINADKTYLNYLLPALLVIVIMFSSLLLGTTLVMMEKNSPAFTRNFFLPIKRITFILATYLTNLIMIAIQVAVIVVISLFFLKDVINALPYVALILFVAASLFTFIGMAIGYLFLSEETAVLASISTGSLLMFISGVILPLESMPPLLREITSYNPFVIAEKLIRQVFIFQADLTVIWIDFLILVGYAMMLFLIILIIESFLHQHLVEHFLKHHHKKQRIEQKEVKW
;
A
#
# COMPACT_ATOMS: atom_id res chain seq x y z
N MET A 1 42.56 -30.37 -54.83
CA MET A 1 42.40 -30.68 -53.40
C MET A 1 43.61 -31.36 -52.76
N GLY A 2 44.26 -32.35 -53.39
CA GLY A 2 45.36 -33.10 -52.74
C GLY A 2 46.50 -32.25 -52.13
N LYS A 3 46.88 -31.15 -52.79
CA LYS A 3 47.91 -30.22 -52.26
C LYS A 3 47.49 -29.49 -50.98
N VAL A 4 46.22 -29.07 -50.87
CA VAL A 4 45.68 -28.42 -49.67
C VAL A 4 45.72 -29.39 -48.49
N TRP A 5 45.24 -30.63 -48.71
CA TRP A 5 45.24 -31.67 -47.67
C TRP A 5 46.63 -32.02 -47.15
N LEU A 6 47.64 -32.11 -48.04
CA LEU A 6 49.02 -32.36 -47.64
C LEU A 6 49.58 -31.24 -46.75
N LEU A 7 49.30 -29.99 -47.09
CA LEU A 7 49.70 -28.83 -46.29
C LEU A 7 48.93 -28.77 -44.95
N THR A 8 47.64 -29.07 -44.95
CA THR A 8 46.85 -29.18 -43.72
C THR A 8 47.40 -30.26 -42.79
N LYS A 9 47.72 -31.45 -43.32
CA LYS A 9 48.34 -32.54 -42.55
C LYS A 9 49.71 -32.16 -42.00
N LYS A 10 50.52 -31.42 -42.77
CA LYS A 10 51.80 -30.85 -42.30
C LYS A 10 51.55 -29.93 -41.11
N ASN A 11 50.65 -28.96 -41.24
CA ASN A 11 50.39 -27.97 -40.19
C ASN A 11 49.86 -28.62 -38.90
N LEU A 12 48.94 -29.58 -39.03
CA LEU A 12 48.43 -30.35 -37.88
C LEU A 12 49.56 -31.12 -37.18
N LYS A 13 50.45 -31.75 -37.94
CA LYS A 13 51.61 -32.48 -37.39
C LYS A 13 52.62 -31.54 -36.72
N LEU A 14 52.79 -30.32 -37.22
CA LEU A 14 53.65 -29.32 -36.60
C LEU A 14 53.07 -28.82 -35.27
N LEU A 15 51.77 -28.52 -35.23
CA LEU A 15 51.07 -28.16 -34.00
C LEU A 15 51.22 -29.24 -32.93
N VAL A 16 50.90 -30.50 -33.23
CA VAL A 16 50.97 -31.61 -32.27
C VAL A 16 52.40 -31.86 -31.76
N ARG A 17 53.42 -31.57 -32.57
CA ARG A 17 54.83 -31.71 -32.16
C ARG A 17 55.30 -30.58 -31.25
N ALA A 18 54.69 -29.39 -31.33
CA ALA A 18 55.00 -28.26 -30.46
C ALA A 18 54.28 -28.42 -29.11
N LYS A 19 54.85 -29.24 -28.20
CA LYS A 19 54.22 -29.65 -26.93
C LYS A 19 53.82 -28.49 -26.01
N SER A 20 54.54 -27.36 -26.03
CA SER A 20 54.17 -26.16 -25.26
C SER A 20 53.05 -25.36 -25.93
N SER A 21 53.13 -25.15 -27.25
CA SER A 21 52.15 -24.35 -28.00
C SER A 21 50.80 -25.04 -28.14
N ALA A 22 50.76 -26.36 -28.33
CA ALA A 22 49.50 -27.09 -28.49
C ALA A 22 48.64 -27.11 -27.21
N LEU A 23 49.27 -27.28 -26.04
CA LEU A 23 48.57 -27.27 -24.76
C LEU A 23 48.01 -25.87 -24.45
N VAL A 24 48.86 -24.84 -24.57
CA VAL A 24 48.46 -23.45 -24.25
C VAL A 24 47.33 -22.98 -25.17
N VAL A 25 47.38 -23.31 -26.46
CA VAL A 25 46.36 -22.84 -27.41
C VAL A 25 45.00 -23.52 -27.21
N VAL A 26 44.96 -24.73 -26.65
CA VAL A 26 43.69 -25.42 -26.32
C VAL A 26 43.20 -25.07 -24.91
N PHE A 27 44.09 -24.97 -23.92
CA PHE A 27 43.73 -24.75 -22.52
C PHE A 27 43.57 -23.27 -22.14
N ALA A 28 44.31 -22.35 -22.75
CA ALA A 28 44.23 -20.93 -22.38
C ALA A 28 42.84 -20.34 -22.62
N PRO A 29 42.13 -20.60 -23.74
CA PRO A 29 40.76 -20.13 -23.92
C PRO A 29 39.79 -20.67 -22.86
N LEU A 30 39.95 -21.94 -22.45
CA LEU A 30 39.14 -22.58 -21.41
C LEU A 30 39.45 -22.04 -20.00
N MET A 31 40.70 -21.69 -19.71
CA MET A 31 41.10 -21.10 -18.43
C MET A 31 40.64 -19.64 -18.33
N ILE A 32 40.78 -18.86 -19.41
CA ILE A 32 40.27 -17.49 -19.51
C ILE A 32 38.75 -17.48 -19.34
N MET A 33 38.04 -18.47 -19.91
CA MET A 33 36.61 -18.69 -19.74
C MET A 33 36.22 -18.93 -18.27
N LEU A 34 36.96 -19.77 -17.54
CA LEU A 34 36.74 -20.02 -16.11
C LEU A 34 36.92 -18.74 -15.28
N ILE A 35 37.98 -17.98 -15.55
CA ILE A 35 38.33 -16.76 -14.80
C ILE A 35 37.32 -15.65 -15.07
N LEU A 36 36.94 -15.44 -16.33
CA LEU A 36 35.93 -14.44 -16.70
C LEU A 36 34.56 -14.80 -16.12
N GLY A 37 34.16 -16.07 -16.16
CA GLY A 37 32.92 -16.54 -15.54
C GLY A 37 32.81 -16.27 -14.02
N LEU A 38 33.95 -16.13 -13.33
CA LEU A 38 34.01 -15.79 -11.90
C LEU A 38 34.14 -14.28 -11.63
N ALA A 39 34.55 -13.48 -12.62
CA ALA A 39 34.87 -12.06 -12.46
C ALA A 39 33.71 -11.09 -12.83
N PHE A 40 32.62 -11.58 -13.43
CA PHE A 40 31.51 -10.74 -13.87
C PHE A 40 30.49 -10.49 -12.74
N ASN A 41 30.77 -9.48 -11.90
CA ASN A 41 29.77 -8.87 -11.02
C ASN A 41 30.00 -7.35 -10.87
N THR A 42 29.65 -6.56 -11.89
CA THR A 42 29.63 -5.09 -11.80
C THR A 42 28.49 -4.49 -12.63
N SER A 43 27.79 -3.51 -12.06
CA SER A 43 26.49 -3.01 -12.51
C SER A 43 26.57 -1.52 -12.81
N ASP A 44 26.15 -1.07 -14.00
CA ASP A 44 25.85 0.33 -14.30
C ASP A 44 24.66 0.48 -15.27
N LYS A 45 23.96 1.62 -15.16
CA LYS A 45 22.54 1.83 -15.54
C LYS A 45 22.35 2.69 -16.78
N TYR A 46 21.97 2.13 -17.94
CA TYR A 46 21.31 2.87 -19.03
C TYR A 46 20.36 1.96 -19.85
N GLY A 47 19.37 2.55 -20.55
CA GLY A 47 18.65 2.01 -21.73
C GLY A 47 17.72 0.80 -21.57
N LEU A 48 17.26 0.48 -20.35
CA LEU A 48 16.35 -0.64 -20.12
C LEU A 48 14.92 -0.33 -20.59
N THR A 49 14.35 -1.27 -21.36
CA THR A 49 12.95 -1.22 -21.82
C THR A 49 12.04 -2.02 -20.89
N ILE A 50 11.09 -1.37 -20.24
CA ILE A 50 10.14 -1.97 -19.30
C ILE A 50 8.76 -2.00 -19.96
N GLY A 51 8.19 -3.18 -20.10
CA GLY A 51 6.80 -3.34 -20.47
C GLY A 51 5.89 -3.21 -19.25
N VAL A 52 4.80 -2.47 -19.37
CA VAL A 52 3.84 -2.30 -18.29
C VAL A 52 2.44 -2.56 -18.80
N TYR A 53 1.78 -3.53 -18.19
CA TYR A 53 0.37 -3.81 -18.43
C TYR A 53 -0.47 -3.23 -17.30
N SER A 54 -1.54 -2.52 -17.66
CA SER A 54 -2.57 -2.07 -16.74
C SER A 54 -3.93 -2.11 -17.42
N ALA A 55 -4.87 -2.89 -16.89
CA ALA A 55 -6.21 -3.06 -17.46
C ALA A 55 -7.06 -1.77 -17.44
N SER A 56 -6.71 -0.80 -16.60
CA SER A 56 -7.36 0.51 -16.49
C SER A 56 -6.48 1.40 -15.62
N ALA A 57 -5.65 2.25 -16.21
CA ALA A 57 -4.71 3.07 -15.47
C ALA A 57 -5.43 4.25 -14.78
N THR A 58 -5.53 4.22 -13.44
CA THR A 58 -5.95 5.37 -12.65
C THR A 58 -4.84 6.42 -12.55
N GLU A 59 -5.17 7.62 -12.06
CA GLU A 59 -4.21 8.73 -11.88
C GLU A 59 -2.97 8.32 -11.06
N ASP A 60 -3.16 7.49 -10.03
CA ASP A 60 -2.08 6.94 -9.21
C ASP A 60 -1.13 6.03 -9.99
N THR A 61 -1.67 5.18 -10.86
CA THR A 61 -0.91 4.27 -11.70
C THR A 61 -0.15 5.05 -12.79
N ASN A 62 -0.75 6.10 -13.34
CA ASN A 62 -0.11 6.99 -14.32
C ASN A 62 1.05 7.80 -13.70
N SER A 63 0.88 8.31 -12.48
CA SER A 63 1.97 8.99 -11.75
C SER A 63 3.18 8.06 -11.54
N PHE A 64 2.94 6.79 -11.22
CA PHE A 64 4.01 5.80 -11.13
C PHE A 64 4.68 5.53 -12.49
N LEU A 65 3.90 5.40 -13.57
CA LEU A 65 4.42 5.25 -14.93
C LEU A 65 5.31 6.42 -15.36
N ASP A 66 4.91 7.64 -15.04
CA ASP A 66 5.70 8.84 -15.35
C ASP A 66 6.98 8.90 -14.52
N ALA A 67 6.95 8.44 -13.25
CA ALA A 67 8.15 8.27 -12.45
C ALA A 67 9.14 7.25 -13.04
N LEU A 68 8.65 6.24 -13.76
CA LEU A 68 9.51 5.29 -14.50
C LEU A 68 10.11 5.93 -15.75
N LYS A 69 9.32 6.68 -16.52
CA LYS A 69 9.82 7.39 -17.71
C LYS A 69 10.90 8.42 -17.36
N ASN A 70 10.75 9.11 -16.23
CA ASN A 70 11.71 10.10 -15.75
C ASN A 70 13.07 9.52 -15.34
N ASP A 71 13.13 8.24 -14.97
CA ASP A 71 14.36 7.53 -14.60
C ASP A 71 15.10 6.92 -15.82
N GLN A 72 14.85 7.45 -17.03
CA GLN A 72 15.44 7.03 -18.31
C GLN A 72 15.15 5.59 -18.74
N PHE A 73 14.10 4.96 -18.19
CA PHE A 73 13.57 3.72 -18.74
C PHE A 73 12.75 3.98 -20.00
N ASN A 74 12.87 3.11 -21.00
CA ASN A 74 11.96 3.10 -22.14
C ASN A 74 10.71 2.30 -21.76
N VAL A 75 9.57 2.96 -21.57
CA VAL A 75 8.36 2.31 -21.06
C VAL A 75 7.39 2.02 -22.21
N ILE A 76 7.02 0.76 -22.40
CA ILE A 76 5.99 0.31 -23.36
C ILE A 76 4.74 -0.05 -22.57
N THR A 77 3.60 0.56 -22.89
CA THR A 77 2.31 0.29 -22.23
C THR A 77 1.48 -0.70 -23.05
N TYR A 78 0.89 -1.69 -22.38
CA TYR A 78 0.01 -2.69 -22.97
C TYR A 78 -1.37 -2.58 -22.33
N ASP A 79 -2.40 -2.39 -23.15
CA ASP A 79 -3.78 -2.18 -22.67
C ASP A 79 -4.64 -3.44 -22.78
N SER A 80 -4.28 -4.37 -23.66
CA SER A 80 -5.09 -5.53 -24.06
C SER A 80 -4.83 -6.77 -23.22
N SER A 81 -3.57 -7.12 -22.95
CA SER A 81 -3.23 -8.32 -22.17
C SER A 81 -1.75 -8.33 -21.74
N ILE A 82 -1.44 -9.01 -20.62
CA ILE A 82 -0.07 -9.19 -20.13
C ILE A 82 0.73 -10.17 -20.99
N GLU A 83 0.06 -11.12 -21.66
CA GLU A 83 0.68 -12.12 -22.51
C GLU A 83 1.43 -11.50 -23.69
N GLN A 84 0.91 -10.40 -24.25
CA GLN A 84 1.60 -9.66 -25.31
C GLN A 84 2.91 -9.05 -24.81
N CYS A 85 2.91 -8.52 -23.59
CA CYS A 85 4.13 -8.03 -22.94
C CYS A 85 5.13 -9.16 -22.71
N VAL A 86 4.67 -10.31 -22.21
CA VAL A 86 5.51 -11.49 -21.98
C VAL A 86 6.14 -12.00 -23.27
N GLU A 87 5.42 -11.96 -24.40
CA GLU A 87 5.97 -12.32 -25.71
C GLU A 87 7.07 -11.35 -26.15
N ASP A 88 6.89 -10.05 -25.89
CA ASP A 88 7.90 -9.02 -26.15
C ASP A 88 9.17 -9.22 -25.31
N ILE A 89 9.08 -9.85 -24.13
CA ILE A 89 10.28 -10.31 -23.41
C ILE A 89 11.00 -11.43 -24.17
N LYS A 90 10.27 -12.41 -24.71
CA LYS A 90 10.87 -13.57 -25.40
C LYS A 90 11.61 -13.17 -26.68
N ILE A 91 11.09 -12.19 -27.42
CA ILE A 91 11.74 -11.67 -28.63
C ILE A 91 12.81 -10.60 -28.34
N GLY A 92 12.94 -10.19 -27.08
CA GLY A 92 13.93 -9.19 -26.63
C GLY A 92 13.55 -7.74 -26.91
N ALA A 93 12.27 -7.45 -27.17
CA ALA A 93 11.74 -6.09 -27.32
C ALA A 93 11.51 -5.42 -25.95
N ALA A 94 11.16 -6.19 -24.92
CA ALA A 94 11.06 -5.76 -23.52
C ALA A 94 12.04 -6.55 -22.64
N HIS A 95 12.54 -5.93 -21.56
CA HIS A 95 13.48 -6.58 -20.63
C HIS A 95 12.79 -7.20 -19.42
N THR A 96 11.67 -6.60 -19.01
CA THR A 96 10.80 -7.08 -17.94
C THR A 96 9.38 -6.61 -18.25
N CYS A 97 8.39 -7.32 -17.72
CA CYS A 97 7.00 -6.89 -17.75
C CYS A 97 6.46 -6.75 -16.36
N ILE A 98 5.76 -5.65 -16.11
CA ILE A 98 5.10 -5.37 -14.85
C ILE A 98 3.60 -5.49 -15.07
N ASN A 99 2.96 -6.38 -14.32
CA ASN A 99 1.51 -6.41 -14.21
C ASN A 99 1.10 -5.50 -13.06
N LEU A 100 0.61 -4.30 -13.40
CA LEU A 100 0.12 -3.34 -12.42
C LEU A 100 -1.39 -3.54 -12.18
N PRO A 101 -1.85 -3.46 -10.91
CA PRO A 101 -3.27 -3.40 -10.63
C PRO A 101 -3.88 -2.13 -11.24
N ALA A 102 -5.20 -2.14 -11.50
CA ALA A 102 -5.90 -0.96 -12.00
C ALA A 102 -5.75 0.26 -11.06
N SER A 103 -5.76 0.02 -9.74
CA SER A 103 -5.59 1.04 -8.71
C SER A 103 -4.75 0.52 -7.54
N PHE A 104 -4.00 1.43 -6.91
CA PHE A 104 -3.28 1.17 -5.66
C PHE A 104 -4.14 1.37 -4.40
N ALA A 105 -5.39 1.81 -4.53
CA ALA A 105 -6.31 1.94 -3.40
C ALA A 105 -6.63 0.57 -2.76
N ILE A 106 -6.56 0.50 -1.43
CA ILE A 106 -6.83 -0.71 -0.65
C ILE A 106 -8.26 -0.63 -0.12
N GLU A 107 -9.10 -1.62 -0.46
CA GLU A 107 -10.52 -1.60 -0.05
C GLU A 107 -10.96 -2.80 0.81
N ASP A 108 -10.22 -3.93 0.87
CA ASP A 108 -10.75 -5.17 1.48
C ASP A 108 -9.73 -5.91 2.38
N ASN A 109 -8.87 -5.20 3.11
CA ASN A 109 -7.75 -5.82 3.86
C ASN A 109 -6.90 -6.78 3.00
N LYS A 110 -6.77 -6.47 1.71
CA LYS A 110 -5.95 -7.23 0.77
C LYS A 110 -4.89 -6.33 0.19
N PRO A 111 -3.60 -6.64 0.37
CA PRO A 111 -2.54 -5.88 -0.28
C PRO A 111 -2.68 -6.03 -1.79
N LYS A 112 -2.29 -4.99 -2.53
CA LYS A 112 -2.22 -5.07 -3.99
C LYS A 112 -0.92 -5.74 -4.38
N GLU A 113 -1.04 -6.81 -5.15
CA GLU A 113 0.10 -7.52 -5.70
C GLU A 113 0.54 -6.91 -7.03
N ILE A 114 1.83 -6.66 -7.16
CA ILE A 114 2.49 -6.22 -8.39
C ILE A 114 3.39 -7.37 -8.84
N THR A 115 3.08 -7.94 -10.00
CA THR A 115 3.83 -9.09 -10.51
C THR A 115 4.85 -8.67 -11.56
N PHE A 116 6.09 -9.08 -11.36
CA PHE A 116 7.21 -8.89 -12.28
C PHE A 116 7.46 -10.17 -13.07
N TYR A 117 7.29 -10.09 -14.38
CA TYR A 117 7.64 -11.13 -15.32
C TYR A 117 9.06 -10.91 -15.82
N VAL A 118 9.93 -11.86 -15.52
CA VAL A 118 11.37 -11.70 -15.70
C VAL A 118 11.96 -12.83 -16.52
N ASP A 119 12.90 -12.48 -17.41
CA ASP A 119 13.74 -13.46 -18.10
C ASP A 119 14.95 -13.81 -17.21
N PRO A 120 15.04 -15.05 -16.70
CA PRO A 120 16.18 -15.48 -15.88
C PRO A 120 17.52 -15.48 -16.63
N SER A 121 17.51 -15.39 -17.97
CA SER A 121 18.72 -15.23 -18.79
C SER A 121 19.49 -13.94 -18.51
N ARG A 122 18.80 -12.91 -18.01
CA ARG A 122 19.31 -11.56 -17.77
C ARG A 122 19.16 -11.15 -16.31
N ILE A 123 19.55 -12.02 -15.37
CA ILE A 123 19.29 -11.84 -13.93
C ILE A 123 19.85 -10.53 -13.35
N ASN A 124 20.96 -10.03 -13.89
CA ASN A 124 21.56 -8.77 -13.46
C ASN A 124 20.67 -7.56 -13.79
N LEU A 125 19.94 -7.62 -14.91
CA LEU A 125 18.94 -6.61 -15.27
C LEU A 125 17.71 -6.71 -14.37
N VAL A 126 17.30 -7.94 -14.07
CA VAL A 126 16.13 -8.21 -13.22
C VAL A 126 16.32 -7.65 -11.81
N TRP A 127 17.47 -7.92 -11.17
CA TRP A 127 17.79 -7.35 -9.86
C TRP A 127 17.89 -5.84 -9.89
N MET A 128 18.51 -5.26 -10.93
CA MET A 128 18.65 -3.81 -11.07
C MET A 128 17.29 -3.12 -11.21
N ILE A 129 16.41 -3.68 -12.05
CA ILE A 129 15.05 -3.16 -12.24
C ILE A 129 14.25 -3.34 -10.96
N GLN A 130 14.34 -4.51 -10.31
CA GLN A 130 13.67 -4.77 -9.04
C GLN A 130 14.11 -3.81 -7.94
N GLU A 131 15.40 -3.54 -7.77
CA GLU A 131 15.91 -2.61 -6.75
C GLU A 131 15.37 -1.19 -6.97
N THR A 132 15.39 -0.74 -8.23
CA THR A 132 14.94 0.60 -8.62
C THR A 132 13.43 0.73 -8.44
N LEU A 133 12.67 -0.27 -8.87
CA LEU A 133 11.23 -0.33 -8.74
C LEU A 133 10.79 -0.51 -7.29
N ASN A 134 11.46 -1.36 -6.52
CA ASN A 134 11.18 -1.54 -5.09
C ASN A 134 11.40 -0.25 -4.32
N ASN A 135 12.40 0.57 -4.67
CA ASN A 135 12.57 1.87 -4.01
C ASN A 135 11.38 2.81 -4.31
N LYS A 136 10.93 2.91 -5.56
CA LYS A 136 9.75 3.72 -5.91
C LYS A 136 8.45 3.17 -5.28
N LEU A 137 8.28 1.85 -5.32
CA LEU A 137 7.14 1.16 -4.73
C LEU A 137 7.14 1.26 -3.21
N ASN A 138 8.29 1.19 -2.55
CA ASN A 138 8.40 1.42 -1.11
C ASN A 138 8.00 2.84 -0.73
N LEU A 139 8.40 3.85 -1.52
CA LEU A 139 7.96 5.23 -1.28
C LEU A 139 6.44 5.37 -1.41
N LYS A 140 5.84 4.83 -2.49
CA LYS A 140 4.37 4.87 -2.66
C LYS A 140 3.65 4.04 -1.60
N SER A 141 4.19 2.89 -1.23
CA SER A 141 3.69 2.01 -0.16
C SER A 141 3.70 2.73 1.20
N GLN A 142 4.78 3.46 1.51
CA GLN A 142 4.88 4.31 2.70
C GLN A 142 3.85 5.44 2.69
N GLN A 143 3.64 6.10 1.55
CA GLN A 143 2.60 7.14 1.41
C GLN A 143 1.19 6.58 1.65
N ILE A 144 0.87 5.43 1.06
CA ILE A 144 -0.42 4.74 1.26
C ILE A 144 -0.56 4.31 2.73
N SER A 145 0.49 3.75 3.32
CA SER A 145 0.52 3.34 4.73
C SER A 145 0.27 4.53 5.67
N GLN A 146 0.92 5.67 5.40
CA GLN A 146 0.72 6.90 6.13
C GLN A 146 -0.72 7.39 6.01
N GLN A 147 -1.26 7.43 4.79
CA GLN A 147 -2.64 7.84 4.55
C GLN A 147 -3.64 6.93 5.27
N LEU A 148 -3.52 5.60 5.13
CA LEU A 148 -4.38 4.63 5.82
C LEU A 148 -4.30 4.78 7.35
N THR A 149 -3.10 5.02 7.88
CA THR A 149 -2.89 5.25 9.31
C THR A 149 -3.51 6.56 9.77
N THR A 150 -3.35 7.64 8.99
CA THR A 150 -3.96 8.94 9.27
C THR A 150 -5.49 8.85 9.23
N ASP A 151 -6.06 8.20 8.22
CA ASP A 151 -7.51 8.03 8.11
C ASP A 151 -8.07 7.23 9.29
N LEU A 152 -7.39 6.15 9.68
CA LEU A 152 -7.73 5.36 10.86
C LEU A 152 -7.65 6.19 12.15
N LEU A 153 -6.54 6.94 12.33
CA LEU A 153 -6.30 7.73 13.53
C LEU A 153 -7.31 8.87 13.64
N THR A 154 -7.58 9.59 12.55
CA THR A 154 -8.58 10.66 12.50
C THR A 154 -9.96 10.10 12.87
N LYS A 155 -10.40 8.99 12.27
CA LYS A 155 -11.68 8.36 12.62
C LYS A 155 -11.74 7.91 14.08
N LEU A 156 -10.64 7.36 14.62
CA LEU A 156 -10.55 6.96 16.03
C LEU A 156 -10.60 8.17 16.97
N THR A 157 -9.91 9.26 16.63
CA THR A 157 -9.93 10.51 17.39
C THR A 157 -11.32 11.14 17.36
N ASP A 158 -11.94 11.24 16.19
CA ASP A 158 -13.32 11.75 16.04
C ASP A 158 -14.31 10.91 16.85
N THR A 159 -14.16 9.59 16.80
CA THR A 159 -14.97 8.65 17.60
C THR A 159 -14.77 8.87 19.09
N LYS A 160 -13.51 9.00 19.54
CA LYS A 160 -13.18 9.26 20.94
C LYS A 160 -13.82 10.57 21.41
N THR A 161 -13.66 11.65 20.65
CA THR A 161 -14.22 12.98 21.01
C THR A 161 -15.75 12.95 21.03
N LYS A 162 -16.40 12.25 20.09
CA LYS A 162 -17.86 12.04 20.13
C LYS A 162 -18.28 11.27 21.39
N ILE A 163 -17.60 10.19 21.74
CA ILE A 163 -17.91 9.39 22.95
C ILE A 163 -17.71 10.21 24.23
N GLU A 164 -16.63 10.99 24.33
CA GLU A 164 -16.38 11.87 25.49
C GLU A 164 -17.52 12.90 25.66
N THR A 165 -17.94 13.53 24.56
CA THR A 165 -19.05 14.51 24.56
C THR A 165 -20.39 13.87 24.99
N GLU A 166 -20.68 12.66 24.52
CA GLU A 166 -21.90 11.94 24.92
C GLU A 166 -21.83 11.44 26.38
N GLY A 167 -20.63 11.16 26.90
CA GLY A 167 -20.40 10.87 28.31
C GLY A 167 -20.82 12.03 29.22
N GLU A 168 -20.53 13.27 28.84
CA GLU A 168 -20.97 14.47 29.57
C GLU A 168 -22.49 14.63 29.54
N LYS A 169 -23.13 14.43 28.38
CA LYS A 169 -24.60 14.49 28.26
C LYS A 169 -25.29 13.41 29.08
N LEU A 170 -24.73 12.20 29.12
CA LEU A 170 -25.25 11.11 29.95
C LEU A 170 -25.08 11.40 31.44
N ALA A 171 -23.96 12.00 31.85
CA ALA A 171 -23.76 12.45 33.22
C ALA A 171 -24.80 13.51 33.61
N ALA A 172 -25.06 14.49 32.73
CA ALA A 172 -26.10 15.50 32.93
C ALA A 172 -27.51 14.88 33.00
N ALA A 173 -27.83 13.89 32.16
CA ALA A 173 -29.10 13.17 32.22
C ALA A 173 -29.28 12.43 33.56
N LYS A 174 -28.20 11.79 34.04
CA LYS A 174 -28.18 11.13 35.36
C LYS A 174 -28.38 12.12 36.50
N GLU A 175 -27.74 13.29 36.44
CA GLU A 175 -27.92 14.35 37.43
C GLU A 175 -29.37 14.84 37.47
N LYS A 176 -29.97 15.12 36.30
CA LYS A 176 -31.38 15.52 36.19
C LYS A 176 -32.33 14.45 36.72
N SER A 177 -32.08 13.17 36.42
CA SER A 177 -32.85 12.06 36.98
C SER A 177 -32.73 11.96 38.50
N THR A 178 -31.54 12.21 39.05
CA THR A 178 -31.29 12.20 40.50
C THR A 178 -31.99 13.38 41.17
N ALA A 179 -31.93 14.57 40.55
CA ALA A 179 -32.63 15.75 41.02
C ALA A 179 -34.17 15.58 40.97
N ALA A 180 -34.70 14.93 39.93
CA ALA A 180 -36.11 14.59 39.83
C ALA A 180 -36.55 13.61 40.92
N ALA A 181 -35.72 12.60 41.24
CA ALA A 181 -35.98 11.70 42.37
C ALA A 181 -36.02 12.46 43.70
N GLY A 182 -35.07 13.37 43.94
CA GLY A 182 -35.06 14.23 45.14
C GLY A 182 -36.30 15.15 45.23
N SER A 183 -36.72 15.76 44.12
CA SER A 183 -37.97 16.54 44.06
C SER A 183 -39.20 15.66 44.30
N SER A 184 -39.19 14.39 43.90
CA SER A 184 -40.27 13.44 44.18
C SER A 184 -40.33 13.07 45.66
N ASP A 185 -39.17 12.89 46.31
CA ASP A 185 -39.10 12.60 47.74
C ASP A 185 -39.58 13.80 48.59
N SER A 186 -39.20 15.02 48.21
CA SER A 186 -39.69 16.23 48.90
C SER A 186 -41.20 16.40 48.74
N LEU A 187 -41.74 16.14 47.55
CA LEU A 187 -43.18 16.13 47.30
C LEU A 187 -43.90 15.12 48.20
N LYS A 188 -43.37 13.90 48.29
CA LYS A 188 -43.91 12.85 49.17
C LYS A 188 -43.89 13.26 50.64
N ALA A 189 -42.83 13.93 51.10
CA ALA A 189 -42.75 14.45 52.46
C ALA A 189 -43.76 15.58 52.73
N SER A 190 -43.93 16.52 51.78
CA SER A 190 -44.91 17.61 51.90
C SER A 190 -46.35 17.11 52.00
N PHE A 191 -46.72 16.12 51.18
CA PHE A 191 -48.05 15.49 51.27
C PHE A 191 -48.20 14.60 52.51
N GLY A 192 -47.14 13.91 52.93
CA GLY A 192 -47.16 13.08 54.14
C GLY A 192 -47.31 13.87 55.45
N GLY A 193 -46.94 15.16 55.45
CA GLY A 193 -47.09 16.06 56.59
C GLY A 193 -48.45 16.73 56.71
N LEU A 194 -49.41 16.44 55.83
CA LEU A 194 -50.70 17.11 55.80
C LEU A 194 -51.68 16.52 56.85
N ASP A 195 -52.06 17.33 57.84
CA ASP A 195 -53.08 16.97 58.83
C ASP A 195 -54.44 17.59 58.48
N LEU A 196 -55.37 16.76 58.01
CA LEU A 196 -56.75 17.12 57.67
C LEU A 196 -57.76 16.69 58.75
N THR A 197 -57.30 16.31 59.94
CA THR A 197 -58.22 15.97 61.03
C THR A 197 -59.00 17.20 61.48
N VAL A 198 -60.33 17.11 61.48
CA VAL A 198 -61.21 18.17 61.98
C VAL A 198 -61.44 17.94 63.48
N PRO A 199 -61.39 18.98 64.34
CA PRO A 199 -61.73 18.84 65.75
C PRO A 199 -63.13 18.22 65.92
N THR A 200 -63.25 17.11 66.64
CA THR A 200 -64.52 16.44 66.94
C THR A 200 -65.12 16.96 68.24
N THR A 201 -65.18 18.29 68.38
CA THR A 201 -65.85 18.95 69.51
C THR A 201 -67.33 18.57 69.47
N THR A 202 -67.77 17.75 70.42
CA THR A 202 -69.18 17.37 70.59
C THR A 202 -69.96 18.62 70.97
N TYR A 203 -70.70 19.18 70.02
CA TYR A 203 -71.57 20.34 70.25
C TYR A 203 -72.84 19.89 70.98
N ASP A 204 -72.96 20.24 72.26
CA ASP A 204 -74.19 20.07 73.05
C ASP A 204 -75.20 21.16 72.65
N LEU A 205 -76.30 20.75 72.01
CA LEU A 205 -77.23 21.62 71.28
C LEU A 205 -78.48 22.04 72.09
N GLU A 206 -78.54 21.77 73.40
CA GLU A 206 -79.72 22.09 74.25
C GLU A 206 -79.70 23.53 74.83
N ALA A 207 -79.75 24.56 73.97
CA ALA A 207 -79.58 25.96 74.36
C ALA A 207 -80.77 26.98 74.25
N PRO A 208 -82.09 26.63 74.21
CA PRO A 208 -83.16 27.65 74.21
C PRO A 208 -83.70 28.08 75.59
N THR A 209 -83.35 27.41 76.69
CA THR A 209 -84.10 27.51 77.97
C THR A 209 -83.66 28.67 78.88
N LYS A 210 -82.73 29.52 78.43
CA LYS A 210 -81.98 30.47 79.30
C LYS A 210 -82.35 31.95 79.14
N PHE A 211 -83.09 32.31 78.11
CA PHE A 211 -83.61 33.68 77.87
C PHE A 211 -84.75 34.06 78.83
N LYS A 212 -85.48 33.05 79.30
CA LYS A 212 -86.72 33.14 80.06
C LYS A 212 -86.59 33.78 81.46
N ASN A 213 -85.49 33.51 82.17
CA ASN A 213 -85.38 33.85 83.60
C ASN A 213 -85.09 35.33 83.89
N ASN A 214 -84.41 36.06 82.98
CA ASN A 214 -84.10 37.48 83.18
C ASN A 214 -85.33 38.39 83.00
N ILE A 215 -86.24 38.04 82.09
CA ILE A 215 -87.51 38.77 81.88
C ILE A 215 -88.46 38.56 83.07
N SER A 216 -88.50 37.34 83.64
CA SER A 216 -89.31 37.04 84.83
C SER A 216 -88.94 37.91 86.04
N ALA A 217 -87.65 38.12 86.30
CA ALA A 217 -87.19 38.94 87.43
C ALA A 217 -87.56 40.42 87.27
N ILE A 218 -87.42 40.99 86.07
CA ILE A 218 -87.81 42.38 85.78
C ILE A 218 -89.32 42.57 85.92
N LEU A 219 -90.11 41.64 85.38
CA LEU A 219 -91.57 41.67 85.50
C LEU A 219 -92.04 41.51 86.96
N THR A 220 -91.38 40.64 87.74
CA THR A 220 -91.68 40.44 89.17
C THR A 220 -91.34 41.67 90.00
N ASN A 221 -90.20 42.32 89.74
CA ASN A 221 -89.83 43.58 90.42
C ASN A 221 -90.76 44.73 90.02
N GLY A 222 -91.18 44.80 88.74
CA GLY A 222 -92.19 45.75 88.27
C GLY A 222 -93.54 45.55 88.96
N LYS A 223 -94.02 44.30 89.05
CA LYS A 223 -95.24 43.95 89.79
C LYS A 223 -95.17 44.33 91.26
N THR A 224 -94.05 44.02 91.92
CA THR A 224 -93.85 44.35 93.34
C THR A 224 -93.90 45.86 93.56
N SER A 225 -93.28 46.63 92.66
CA SER A 225 -93.32 48.10 92.71
C SER A 225 -94.73 48.66 92.54
N VAL A 226 -95.56 48.05 91.67
CA VAL A 226 -96.99 48.41 91.50
C VAL A 226 -97.81 48.06 92.75
N SER A 227 -97.55 46.91 93.38
CA SER A 227 -98.21 46.49 94.62
C SER A 227 -97.89 47.42 95.79
N ASP A 228 -96.65 47.86 95.92
CA ASP A 228 -96.25 48.78 96.99
C ASP A 228 -96.75 50.20 96.75
N ALA A 229 -96.85 50.64 95.48
CA ALA A 229 -97.53 51.87 95.12
C ALA A 229 -99.02 51.82 95.51
N LYS A 230 -99.70 50.68 95.32
CA LYS A 230 -101.09 50.47 95.73
C LYS A 230 -101.27 50.56 97.25
N LYS A 231 -100.42 49.91 98.04
CA LYS A 231 -100.45 50.01 99.52
C LYS A 231 -100.22 51.46 99.99
N THR A 232 -99.31 52.17 99.33
CA THR A 232 -99.02 53.58 99.63
C THR A 232 -100.25 54.45 99.36
N VAL A 233 -100.90 54.28 98.21
CA VAL A 233 -102.15 54.97 97.88
C VAL A 233 -103.26 54.61 98.87
N ASP A 234 -103.43 53.34 99.23
CA ASP A 234 -104.43 52.87 100.21
C ASP A 234 -104.24 53.48 101.60
N SER A 235 -103.01 53.72 102.02
CA SER A 235 -102.68 54.36 103.31
C SER A 235 -102.69 55.89 103.30
N ALA A 236 -102.81 56.54 102.13
CA ALA A 236 -102.75 58.00 102.01
C ALA A 236 -104.08 58.71 102.36
N SER A 237 -103.99 59.84 103.07
CA SER A 237 -105.13 60.69 103.47
C SER A 237 -105.58 61.63 102.34
N ILE A 238 -105.99 61.07 101.20
CA ILE A 238 -106.46 61.78 100.00
C ILE A 238 -107.97 61.57 99.76
N ASN A 239 -108.58 62.44 98.94
CA ASN A 239 -110.00 62.38 98.59
C ASN A 239 -110.41 61.00 98.05
N SER A 240 -111.54 60.47 98.52
CA SER A 240 -112.02 59.11 98.24
C SER A 240 -112.27 58.83 96.75
N SER A 241 -112.71 59.83 95.97
CA SER A 241 -112.93 59.67 94.53
C SER A 241 -111.62 59.57 93.74
N ILE A 242 -110.60 60.34 94.14
CA ILE A 242 -109.26 60.32 93.53
C ILE A 242 -108.56 59.00 93.87
N LYS A 243 -108.69 58.55 95.12
CA LYS A 243 -108.16 57.27 95.61
C LYS A 243 -108.71 56.09 94.81
N ALA A 244 -110.02 56.08 94.54
CA ALA A 244 -110.66 55.04 93.73
C ALA A 244 -110.15 55.03 92.28
N SER A 245 -109.96 56.20 91.66
CA SER A 245 -109.46 56.30 90.29
C SER A 245 -108.00 55.83 90.14
N ILE A 246 -107.13 56.16 91.09
CA ILE A 246 -105.72 55.72 91.09
C ILE A 246 -105.62 54.21 91.33
N ASN A 247 -106.41 53.67 92.27
CA ASN A 247 -106.44 52.25 92.55
C ASN A 247 -106.96 51.40 91.37
N ALA A 248 -107.89 51.94 90.57
CA ALA A 248 -108.34 51.28 89.35
C ALA A 248 -107.23 51.16 88.29
N GLN A 249 -106.40 52.21 88.13
CA GLN A 249 -105.25 52.21 87.21
C GLN A 249 -104.12 51.27 87.68
N LEU A 250 -103.83 51.25 88.99
CA LEU A 250 -102.84 50.33 89.56
C LEU A 250 -103.29 48.87 89.50
N ALA A 251 -104.59 48.59 89.59
CA ALA A 251 -105.13 47.24 89.41
C ALA A 251 -104.96 46.73 87.97
N LEU A 252 -105.15 47.60 86.96
CA LEU A 252 -104.88 47.25 85.56
C LEU A 252 -103.39 46.99 85.31
N ALA A 253 -102.50 47.80 85.89
CA ALA A 253 -101.06 47.58 85.79
C ALA A 253 -100.63 46.25 86.44
N ASP A 254 -101.17 45.92 87.62
CA ASP A 254 -100.90 44.65 88.31
C ASP A 254 -101.37 43.44 87.49
N ASP A 255 -102.53 43.54 86.84
CA ASP A 255 -103.07 42.48 85.97
C ASP A 255 -102.21 42.28 84.70
N ILE A 256 -101.73 43.36 84.09
CA ILE A 256 -100.79 43.32 82.96
C ILE A 256 -99.47 42.65 83.36
N PHE A 257 -98.89 43.04 84.50
CA PHE A 257 -97.67 42.39 84.99
C PHE A 257 -97.92 40.92 85.36
N THR A 258 -99.09 40.59 85.89
CA THR A 258 -99.48 39.20 86.20
C THR A 258 -99.62 38.35 84.93
N GLY A 259 -100.28 38.88 83.90
CA GLY A 259 -100.38 38.22 82.60
C GLY A 259 -99.03 38.01 81.93
N ALA A 260 -98.15 39.01 81.98
CA ALA A 260 -96.80 38.92 81.44
C ALA A 260 -95.91 37.92 82.20
N ILE A 261 -96.02 37.85 83.54
CA ILE A 261 -95.30 36.84 84.35
C ILE A 261 -95.77 35.43 83.99
N ASN A 262 -97.08 35.21 83.85
CA ASN A 262 -97.64 33.89 83.53
C ASN A 262 -97.25 33.38 82.13
N LEU A 263 -97.07 34.29 81.16
CA LEU A 263 -96.52 33.97 79.84
C LEU A 263 -95.03 33.57 79.89
N VAL A 264 -94.31 33.99 80.93
CA VAL A 264 -92.86 33.77 81.08
C VAL A 264 -92.54 32.66 82.10
N THR A 265 -93.47 32.21 82.94
CA THR A 265 -93.22 31.19 83.99
C THR A 265 -93.69 29.78 83.63
N THR A 266 -94.43 29.60 82.53
CA THR A 266 -94.84 28.28 82.05
C THR A 266 -93.76 27.67 81.17
N ASP A 267 -92.85 26.89 81.80
CA ASP A 267 -91.84 25.94 81.24
C ASP A 267 -90.43 26.18 81.84
N THR A 268 -89.81 25.11 82.31
CA THR A 268 -88.82 25.09 83.39
C THR A 268 -87.42 24.69 82.87
N GLU A 269 -86.37 25.27 83.47
CA GLU A 269 -84.95 24.82 83.52
C GLU A 269 -83.83 25.59 82.73
N GLY A 270 -83.35 26.71 83.29
CA GLY A 270 -81.96 26.86 83.84
C GLY A 270 -80.68 27.08 82.98
N ASN A 271 -80.09 28.31 83.07
CA ASN A 271 -78.66 28.77 83.12
C ASN A 271 -77.68 29.11 81.94
N SER A 272 -77.57 30.42 81.61
CA SER A 272 -76.34 31.18 81.22
C SER A 272 -76.06 31.52 79.73
N PHE A 273 -75.89 32.83 79.47
CA PHE A 273 -75.38 33.43 78.23
C PHE A 273 -73.88 33.09 77.99
N ALA A 274 -73.16 32.72 79.05
CA ALA A 274 -71.77 32.29 78.99
C ALA A 274 -71.60 31.01 78.16
N ALA A 275 -72.47 30.01 78.33
CA ALA A 275 -72.40 28.75 77.59
C ALA A 275 -72.62 28.92 76.06
N VAL A 276 -73.56 29.80 75.66
CA VAL A 276 -73.79 30.12 74.23
C VAL A 276 -72.63 30.92 73.65
N SER A 277 -72.08 31.89 74.39
CA SER A 277 -70.86 32.60 73.99
C SER A 277 -69.67 31.64 73.85
N THR A 278 -69.53 30.66 74.74
CA THR A 278 -68.49 29.63 74.66
C THR A 278 -68.70 28.70 73.47
N LEU A 279 -69.94 28.30 73.16
CA LEU A 279 -70.26 27.47 71.99
C LEU A 279 -69.95 28.19 70.67
N VAL A 280 -70.35 29.46 70.55
CA VAL A 280 -70.04 30.30 69.39
C VAL A 280 -68.53 30.54 69.27
N GLN A 281 -67.83 30.77 70.39
CA GLN A 281 -66.37 30.90 70.39
C GLN A 281 -65.66 29.59 69.99
N ASN A 282 -66.14 28.43 70.44
CA ASN A 282 -65.60 27.13 70.06
C ASN A 282 -65.85 26.84 68.57
N LEU A 283 -67.08 27.06 68.08
CA LEU A 283 -67.41 26.95 66.66
C LEU A 283 -66.58 27.90 65.81
N GLN A 284 -66.37 29.14 66.26
CA GLN A 284 -65.55 30.12 65.56
C GLN A 284 -64.07 29.69 65.56
N THR A 285 -63.58 29.11 66.64
CA THR A 285 -62.20 28.58 66.76
C THR A 285 -62.00 27.35 65.86
N ASP A 286 -62.96 26.42 65.84
CA ASP A 286 -62.93 25.23 65.01
C ASP A 286 -63.08 25.56 63.52
N ALA A 287 -63.93 26.54 63.18
CA ALA A 287 -64.08 27.05 61.82
C ALA A 287 -62.82 27.76 61.33
N GLU A 288 -62.18 28.60 62.17
CA GLU A 288 -60.91 29.26 61.81
C GLU A 288 -59.76 28.24 61.74
N SER A 289 -59.75 27.22 62.60
CA SER A 289 -58.81 26.10 62.52
C SER A 289 -58.99 25.29 61.23
N THR A 290 -60.23 24.95 60.87
CA THR A 290 -60.56 24.22 59.63
C THR A 290 -60.20 25.03 58.39
N LYS A 291 -60.49 26.34 58.39
CA LYS A 291 -60.10 27.28 57.33
C LYS A 291 -58.59 27.35 57.17
N THR A 292 -57.85 27.39 58.29
CA THR A 292 -56.37 27.41 58.27
C THR A 292 -55.81 26.09 57.73
N LYS A 293 -56.31 24.94 58.18
CA LYS A 293 -55.90 23.62 57.66
C LYS A 293 -56.20 23.46 56.17
N LEU A 294 -57.36 23.95 55.70
CA LEU A 294 -57.74 23.92 54.30
C LEU A 294 -56.88 24.86 53.44
N ALA A 295 -56.50 26.03 53.97
CA ALA A 295 -55.55 26.93 53.32
C ALA A 295 -54.17 26.25 53.18
N THR A 296 -53.64 25.64 54.26
CA THR A 296 -52.37 24.89 54.22
C THR A 296 -52.42 23.72 53.23
N ALA A 297 -53.55 23.01 53.13
CA ALA A 297 -53.76 21.97 52.13
C ALA A 297 -53.75 22.52 50.70
N SER A 298 -54.45 23.63 50.46
CA SER A 298 -54.47 24.32 49.16
C SER A 298 -53.07 24.79 48.73
N ASP A 299 -52.31 25.36 49.66
CA ASP A 299 -50.94 25.83 49.41
C ASP A 299 -49.98 24.67 49.13
N THR A 300 -50.13 23.56 49.86
CA THR A 300 -49.35 22.32 49.64
C THR A 300 -49.67 21.68 48.29
N ILE A 301 -50.95 21.65 47.89
CA ILE A 301 -51.36 21.17 46.56
C ILE A 301 -50.77 22.07 45.46
N THR A 302 -50.87 23.40 45.61
CA THR A 302 -50.35 24.35 44.62
C THR A 302 -48.83 24.22 44.47
N SER A 303 -48.11 24.13 45.59
CA SER A 303 -46.67 23.89 45.61
C SER A 303 -46.33 22.51 45.01
N GLY A 304 -47.14 21.49 45.31
CA GLY A 304 -46.94 20.15 44.79
C GLY A 304 -47.12 20.04 43.27
N VAL A 305 -48.10 20.75 42.69
CA VAL A 305 -48.28 20.87 41.24
C VAL A 305 -47.06 21.52 40.59
N SER A 306 -46.48 22.54 41.23
CA SER A 306 -45.24 23.18 40.76
C SER A 306 -44.05 22.21 40.77
N THR A 307 -43.87 21.44 41.86
CA THR A 307 -42.81 20.42 41.97
C THR A 307 -42.99 19.29 40.95
N LEU A 308 -44.23 18.87 40.66
CA LEU A 308 -44.54 17.90 39.59
C LEU A 308 -44.15 18.43 38.20
N ALA A 309 -44.40 19.72 37.94
CA ALA A 309 -43.98 20.36 36.69
C ALA A 309 -42.45 20.42 36.55
N ASP A 310 -41.73 20.70 37.65
CA ASP A 310 -40.26 20.67 37.71
C ASP A 310 -39.71 19.25 37.45
N ILE A 311 -40.29 18.22 38.07
CA ILE A 311 -39.94 16.80 37.82
C ILE A 311 -40.14 16.45 36.34
N SER A 312 -41.30 16.79 35.77
CA SER A 312 -41.61 16.53 34.37
C SER A 312 -40.61 17.20 33.43
N THR A 313 -40.21 18.44 33.73
CA THR A 313 -39.23 19.20 32.94
C THR A 313 -37.85 18.53 33.00
N LYS A 314 -37.36 18.20 34.20
CA LYS A 314 -36.06 17.53 34.39
C LYS A 314 -35.99 16.17 33.70
N LEU A 315 -37.06 15.36 33.80
CA LEU A 315 -37.14 14.06 33.12
C LEU A 315 -37.21 14.20 31.60
N SER A 316 -37.98 15.17 31.09
CA SER A 316 -38.06 15.45 29.64
C SER A 316 -36.71 15.88 29.08
N GLU A 317 -35.99 16.76 29.78
CA GLU A 317 -34.66 17.18 29.37
C GLU A 317 -33.64 16.04 29.46
N GLY A 318 -33.74 15.18 30.48
CA GLY A 318 -32.90 13.97 30.61
C GLY A 318 -33.14 12.98 29.48
N SER A 319 -34.41 12.76 29.09
CA SER A 319 -34.78 11.91 27.95
C SER A 319 -34.19 12.43 26.64
N SER A 320 -34.29 13.74 26.40
CA SER A 320 -33.71 14.38 25.21
C SER A 320 -32.19 14.19 25.12
N SER A 321 -31.47 14.30 26.25
CA SER A 321 -30.05 13.97 26.30
C SER A 321 -29.77 12.50 25.94
N ILE A 322 -30.59 11.55 26.41
CA ILE A 322 -30.45 10.12 26.10
C ILE A 322 -30.71 9.85 24.61
N ASP A 323 -31.73 10.48 24.02
CA ASP A 323 -32.03 10.36 22.59
C ASP A 323 -30.88 10.89 21.71
N SER A 324 -30.26 11.99 22.12
CA SER A 324 -29.03 12.50 21.48
C SER A 324 -27.90 11.48 21.57
N VAL A 325 -27.66 10.88 22.75
CA VAL A 325 -26.63 9.84 22.94
C VAL A 325 -26.87 8.65 22.01
N GLN A 326 -28.12 8.18 21.92
CA GLN A 326 -28.48 7.06 21.06
C GLN A 326 -28.23 7.38 19.57
N THR A 327 -28.56 8.60 19.13
CA THR A 327 -28.32 9.04 17.74
C THR A 327 -26.83 9.09 17.43
N THR A 328 -26.03 9.73 18.29
CA THR A 328 -24.57 9.82 18.10
C THR A 328 -23.90 8.44 18.15
N LEU A 329 -24.34 7.52 19.01
CA LEU A 329 -23.81 6.15 19.05
C LEU A 329 -24.10 5.38 17.76
N ASN A 330 -25.26 5.58 17.14
CA ASN A 330 -25.56 4.99 15.83
C ASN A 330 -24.67 5.56 14.71
N GLU A 331 -24.38 6.86 14.76
CA GLU A 331 -23.40 7.47 13.84
C GLU A 331 -22.00 6.91 14.05
N VAL A 332 -21.55 6.78 15.30
CA VAL A 332 -20.23 6.21 15.64
C VAL A 332 -20.13 4.78 15.11
N LYS A 333 -21.16 3.95 15.33
CA LYS A 333 -21.21 2.58 14.80
C LYS A 333 -21.07 2.58 13.27
N THR A 334 -21.85 3.41 12.58
CA THR A 334 -21.80 3.53 11.11
C THR A 334 -20.42 3.99 10.62
N ASN A 335 -19.79 4.93 11.33
CA ASN A 335 -18.46 5.42 11.01
C ASN A 335 -17.37 4.35 11.20
N ILE A 336 -17.46 3.52 12.24
CA ILE A 336 -16.56 2.39 12.47
C ILE A 336 -16.77 1.31 11.40
N ASP A 337 -18.03 0.95 11.12
CA ASP A 337 -18.37 -0.07 10.11
C ASP A 337 -17.95 0.34 8.69
N SER A 338 -17.88 1.65 8.42
CA SER A 338 -17.39 2.18 7.14
C SER A 338 -15.87 2.00 6.93
N GLN A 339 -15.13 1.64 7.98
CA GLN A 339 -13.68 1.47 7.90
C GLN A 339 -13.33 0.09 7.36
N LYS A 340 -13.11 0.02 6.04
CA LYS A 340 -12.85 -1.26 5.37
C LYS A 340 -11.44 -1.83 5.63
N VAL A 341 -10.44 -0.97 5.88
CA VAL A 341 -9.04 -1.39 6.10
C VAL A 341 -8.67 -1.21 7.57
N THR A 342 -8.39 -2.33 8.24
CA THR A 342 -8.12 -2.40 9.69
C THR A 342 -6.95 -3.32 10.04
N GLU A 343 -6.48 -4.17 9.12
CA GLU A 343 -5.39 -5.10 9.38
C GLU A 343 -4.02 -4.41 9.35
N ALA A 344 -3.27 -4.53 10.47
CA ALA A 344 -1.96 -3.91 10.61
C ALA A 344 -0.94 -4.40 9.58
N SER A 345 -1.00 -5.68 9.19
CA SER A 345 -0.14 -6.26 8.13
C SER A 345 -0.37 -5.57 6.77
N VAL A 346 -1.63 -5.29 6.45
CA VAL A 346 -2.03 -4.64 5.20
C VAL A 346 -1.67 -3.16 5.22
N ILE A 347 -1.84 -2.50 6.37
CA ILE A 347 -1.46 -1.09 6.54
C ILE A 347 0.08 -0.94 6.46
N ALA A 348 0.84 -1.86 7.05
CA ALA A 348 2.30 -1.81 7.04
C ALA A 348 2.90 -2.16 5.67
N SER A 349 2.20 -2.95 4.86
CA SER A 349 2.66 -3.37 3.53
C SER A 349 1.49 -3.46 2.53
N PRO A 350 0.92 -2.31 2.13
CA PRO A 350 -0.24 -2.25 1.24
C PRO A 350 0.06 -2.72 -0.19
N LEU A 351 1.32 -2.62 -0.61
CA LEU A 351 1.81 -3.10 -1.90
C LEU A 351 2.80 -4.24 -1.67
N ILE A 352 2.55 -5.39 -2.30
CA ILE A 352 3.46 -6.53 -2.28
C ILE A 352 3.96 -6.83 -3.69
N THR A 353 5.19 -7.32 -3.80
CA THR A 353 5.81 -7.65 -5.08
C THR A 353 5.99 -9.15 -5.23
N LYS A 354 5.62 -9.68 -6.39
CA LYS A 354 5.78 -11.09 -6.75
C LYS A 354 6.61 -11.20 -8.02
N ILE A 355 7.47 -12.20 -8.10
CA ILE A 355 8.32 -12.43 -9.27
C ILE A 355 7.92 -13.74 -9.93
N GLU A 356 7.57 -13.68 -11.21
CA GLU A 356 7.27 -14.84 -12.05
C GLU A 356 8.29 -14.96 -13.18
N ARG A 357 8.87 -16.15 -13.32
CA ARG A 357 9.87 -16.45 -14.35
C ARG A 357 9.15 -16.97 -15.58
N ILE A 358 9.39 -16.35 -16.74
CA ILE A 358 8.71 -16.71 -17.99
C ILE A 358 9.11 -18.09 -18.55
N ASN A 359 10.19 -18.70 -18.04
CA ASN A 359 10.66 -20.05 -18.37
C ASN A 359 11.30 -20.72 -17.15
N ALA A 360 10.54 -21.53 -16.40
CA ALA A 360 11.00 -22.18 -15.17
C ALA A 360 11.95 -23.38 -15.39
N ASP A 361 12.03 -23.92 -16.61
CA ASP A 361 12.67 -25.23 -16.87
C ASP A 361 14.15 -25.17 -17.28
N LYS A 362 14.76 -23.98 -17.39
CA LYS A 362 16.14 -23.84 -17.89
C LYS A 362 17.08 -23.34 -16.79
N THR A 363 18.12 -24.12 -16.51
CA THR A 363 19.19 -23.78 -15.55
C THR A 363 20.00 -22.57 -16.05
N TYR A 364 20.57 -21.76 -15.13
CA TYR A 364 21.42 -20.60 -15.44
C TYR A 364 22.54 -20.90 -16.47
N LEU A 365 23.11 -22.10 -16.41
CA LEU A 365 24.11 -22.58 -17.37
C LEU A 365 23.59 -22.53 -18.82
N ASN A 366 22.31 -22.85 -19.04
CA ASN A 366 21.67 -22.88 -20.36
C ASN A 366 21.64 -21.49 -21.00
N TYR A 367 21.58 -20.44 -20.19
CA TYR A 367 21.53 -19.05 -20.65
C TYR A 367 22.92 -18.47 -20.92
N LEU A 368 23.94 -18.90 -20.18
CA LEU A 368 25.33 -18.49 -20.43
C LEU A 368 25.99 -19.23 -21.60
N LEU A 369 25.52 -20.45 -21.91
CA LEU A 369 26.19 -21.33 -22.88
C LEU A 369 26.38 -20.69 -24.27
N PRO A 370 25.40 -19.96 -24.86
CA PRO A 370 25.59 -19.30 -26.15
C PRO A 370 26.78 -18.31 -26.15
N ALA A 371 26.83 -17.40 -25.18
CA ALA A 371 27.92 -16.43 -25.07
C ALA A 371 29.26 -17.12 -24.84
N LEU A 372 29.28 -18.14 -23.98
CA LEU A 372 30.46 -18.95 -23.69
C LEU A 372 31.00 -19.68 -24.93
N LEU A 373 30.13 -20.25 -25.77
CA LEU A 373 30.52 -20.89 -27.03
C LEU A 373 31.18 -19.90 -27.99
N VAL A 374 30.60 -18.71 -28.16
CA VAL A 374 31.18 -17.69 -29.05
C VAL A 374 32.52 -17.17 -28.52
N ILE A 375 32.67 -16.96 -27.21
CA ILE A 375 33.95 -16.52 -26.60
C ILE A 375 35.05 -17.52 -26.89
N VAL A 376 34.80 -18.80 -26.60
CA VAL A 376 35.81 -19.85 -26.81
C VAL A 376 36.18 -19.93 -28.27
N ILE A 377 35.20 -19.92 -29.17
CA ILE A 377 35.45 -20.03 -30.61
C ILE A 377 36.15 -18.79 -31.14
N MET A 378 35.79 -17.60 -30.68
CA MET A 378 36.48 -16.36 -31.06
C MET A 378 37.95 -16.40 -30.66
N PHE A 379 38.26 -16.60 -29.38
CA PHE A 379 39.65 -16.58 -28.92
C PHE A 379 40.45 -17.74 -29.50
N SER A 380 39.90 -18.95 -29.55
CA SER A 380 40.58 -20.09 -30.18
C SER A 380 40.85 -19.83 -31.66
N SER A 381 39.87 -19.32 -32.41
CA SER A 381 40.02 -19.08 -33.85
C SER A 381 41.02 -17.97 -34.15
N LEU A 382 40.97 -16.86 -33.39
CA LEU A 382 41.92 -15.75 -33.50
C LEU A 382 43.34 -16.22 -33.23
N LEU A 383 43.56 -16.88 -32.09
CA LEU A 383 44.90 -17.29 -31.65
C LEU A 383 45.49 -18.39 -32.54
N LEU A 384 44.70 -19.41 -32.88
CA LEU A 384 45.15 -20.47 -33.81
C LEU A 384 45.41 -19.92 -35.21
N GLY A 385 44.54 -19.05 -35.72
CA GLY A 385 44.69 -18.42 -37.03
C GLY A 385 46.00 -17.64 -37.12
N THR A 386 46.28 -16.80 -36.12
CA THR A 386 47.52 -16.03 -36.04
C THR A 386 48.76 -16.92 -35.88
N THR A 387 48.74 -17.85 -34.94
CA THR A 387 49.89 -18.73 -34.65
C THR A 387 50.24 -19.62 -35.84
N LEU A 388 49.27 -20.17 -36.56
CA LEU A 388 49.54 -20.98 -37.75
C LEU A 388 50.21 -20.19 -38.88
N VAL A 389 49.81 -18.93 -39.07
CA VAL A 389 50.48 -18.04 -40.04
C VAL A 389 51.89 -17.67 -39.58
N MET A 390 52.07 -17.37 -38.29
CA MET A 390 53.39 -17.10 -37.69
C MET A 390 54.34 -18.28 -37.78
N MET A 391 53.86 -19.48 -37.48
CA MET A 391 54.63 -20.72 -37.56
C MET A 391 55.11 -20.98 -38.99
N GLU A 392 54.35 -20.61 -40.01
CA GLU A 392 54.79 -20.72 -41.40
C GLU A 392 55.82 -19.63 -41.74
N LYS A 393 55.56 -18.36 -41.38
CA LYS A 393 56.46 -17.21 -41.66
C LYS A 393 57.84 -17.35 -40.98
N ASN A 394 57.85 -17.79 -39.73
CA ASN A 394 59.07 -17.92 -38.92
C ASN A 394 59.71 -19.32 -39.04
N SER A 395 59.16 -20.19 -39.89
CA SER A 395 59.73 -21.52 -40.10
C SER A 395 61.11 -21.44 -40.77
N PRO A 396 62.10 -22.23 -40.33
CA PRO A 396 63.35 -22.40 -41.08
C PRO A 396 63.13 -22.90 -42.52
N ALA A 397 61.97 -23.53 -42.79
CA ALA A 397 61.58 -24.00 -44.12
C ALA A 397 60.80 -22.96 -44.94
N PHE A 398 60.59 -21.74 -44.44
CA PHE A 398 59.79 -20.69 -45.09
C PHE A 398 60.31 -20.38 -46.50
N THR A 399 61.61 -20.12 -46.64
CA THR A 399 62.25 -19.83 -47.93
C THR A 399 62.05 -20.96 -48.93
N ARG A 400 62.17 -22.22 -48.50
CA ARG A 400 61.92 -23.38 -49.37
C ARG A 400 60.46 -23.45 -49.80
N ASN A 401 59.52 -23.24 -48.88
CA ASN A 401 58.09 -23.30 -49.18
C ASN A 401 57.62 -22.15 -50.08
N PHE A 402 58.27 -20.99 -49.96
CA PHE A 402 58.01 -19.79 -50.75
C PHE A 402 58.32 -19.98 -52.24
N PHE A 403 59.39 -20.70 -52.56
CA PHE A 403 59.78 -21.00 -53.95
C PHE A 403 59.04 -22.21 -54.56
N LEU A 404 58.15 -22.88 -53.81
CA LEU A 404 57.36 -23.97 -54.37
C LEU A 404 56.36 -23.42 -55.41
N PRO A 405 56.14 -24.10 -56.55
CA PRO A 405 55.14 -23.73 -57.54
C PRO A 405 53.73 -24.10 -57.07
N ILE A 406 53.31 -23.53 -55.94
CA ILE A 406 52.02 -23.73 -55.30
C ILE A 406 51.30 -22.38 -55.28
N LYS A 407 50.03 -22.37 -55.71
CA LYS A 407 49.22 -21.15 -55.68
C LYS A 407 49.04 -20.69 -54.23
N ARG A 408 49.21 -19.40 -54.00
CA ARG A 408 49.05 -18.70 -52.70
C ARG A 408 47.77 -19.06 -51.94
N ILE A 409 46.65 -19.07 -52.65
CA ILE A 409 45.34 -19.52 -52.15
C ILE A 409 45.38 -20.92 -51.50
N THR A 410 46.27 -21.81 -51.95
CA THR A 410 46.43 -23.16 -51.40
C THR A 410 47.00 -23.13 -49.99
N PHE A 411 47.93 -22.20 -49.71
CA PHE A 411 48.49 -22.02 -48.37
C PHE A 411 47.46 -21.39 -47.42
N ILE A 412 46.77 -20.35 -47.85
CA ILE A 412 45.67 -19.74 -47.06
C ILE A 412 44.60 -20.79 -46.75
N LEU A 413 44.11 -21.52 -47.75
CA LEU A 413 43.09 -22.55 -47.56
C LEU A 413 43.59 -23.70 -46.68
N ALA A 414 44.86 -24.10 -46.80
CA ALA A 414 45.41 -25.16 -45.95
C ALA A 414 45.52 -24.73 -44.49
N THR A 415 45.93 -23.49 -44.22
CA THR A 415 45.99 -22.90 -42.89
C THR A 415 44.60 -22.74 -42.28
N TYR A 416 43.66 -22.18 -43.05
CA TYR A 416 42.26 -22.07 -42.68
C TYR A 416 41.64 -23.44 -42.33
N LEU A 417 41.83 -24.44 -43.19
CA LEU A 417 41.31 -25.79 -42.96
C LEU A 417 41.98 -26.46 -41.74
N THR A 418 43.25 -26.20 -41.49
CA THR A 418 43.94 -26.68 -40.28
C THR A 418 43.28 -26.09 -39.03
N ASN A 419 43.00 -24.79 -39.05
CA ASN A 419 42.35 -24.13 -37.92
C ASN A 419 40.93 -24.67 -37.69
N LEU A 420 40.14 -24.78 -38.77
CA LEU A 420 38.78 -25.32 -38.67
C LEU A 420 38.72 -26.74 -38.11
N ILE A 421 39.66 -27.61 -38.48
CA ILE A 421 39.72 -28.97 -37.90
C ILE A 421 39.97 -28.90 -36.39
N MET A 422 40.88 -28.02 -35.95
CA MET A 422 41.17 -27.85 -34.52
C MET A 422 39.97 -27.30 -33.75
N ILE A 423 39.29 -26.29 -34.31
CA ILE A 423 38.09 -25.70 -33.70
C ILE A 423 36.95 -26.72 -33.69
N ALA A 424 36.75 -27.50 -34.75
CA ALA A 424 35.73 -28.54 -34.79
C ALA A 424 35.94 -29.59 -33.69
N ILE A 425 37.19 -29.96 -33.37
CA ILE A 425 37.51 -30.83 -32.24
C ILE A 425 37.12 -30.16 -30.91
N GLN A 426 37.46 -28.88 -30.71
CA GLN A 426 37.09 -28.14 -29.49
C GLN A 426 35.57 -28.03 -29.32
N VAL A 427 34.85 -27.68 -30.39
CA VAL A 427 33.40 -27.58 -30.40
C VAL A 427 32.77 -28.94 -30.11
N ALA A 428 33.28 -30.02 -30.70
CA ALA A 428 32.79 -31.37 -30.42
C ALA A 428 32.95 -31.74 -28.94
N VAL A 429 34.08 -31.40 -28.31
CA VAL A 429 34.30 -31.62 -26.87
C VAL A 429 33.28 -30.83 -26.04
N ILE A 430 33.07 -29.54 -26.36
CA ILE A 430 32.11 -28.71 -25.61
C ILE A 430 30.69 -29.26 -25.78
N VAL A 431 30.28 -29.62 -27.00
CA VAL A 431 28.95 -30.18 -27.28
C VAL A 431 28.74 -31.51 -26.56
N VAL A 432 29.74 -32.40 -26.51
CA VAL A 432 29.64 -33.67 -25.76
C VAL A 432 29.45 -33.42 -24.27
N ILE A 433 30.18 -32.46 -23.70
CA ILE A 433 29.99 -32.05 -22.30
C ILE A 433 28.59 -31.46 -22.12
N SER A 434 28.13 -30.58 -23.01
CA SER A 434 26.81 -29.96 -22.94
C SER A 434 25.66 -30.97 -23.07
N LEU A 435 25.80 -32.00 -23.90
CA LEU A 435 24.81 -33.08 -24.04
C LEU A 435 24.61 -33.89 -22.74
N PHE A 436 25.62 -33.97 -21.88
CA PHE A 436 25.50 -34.61 -20.57
C PHE A 436 24.59 -33.81 -19.62
N PHE A 437 24.58 -32.48 -19.74
CA PHE A 437 23.82 -31.58 -18.88
C PHE A 437 22.47 -31.12 -19.47
N LEU A 438 22.28 -31.18 -20.79
CA LEU A 438 21.12 -30.61 -21.48
C LEU A 438 20.47 -31.61 -22.46
N LYS A 439 19.29 -32.16 -22.10
CA LYS A 439 18.55 -33.14 -22.92
C LYS A 439 17.77 -32.52 -24.09
N ASP A 440 17.35 -31.27 -23.98
CA ASP A 440 16.46 -30.61 -24.97
C ASP A 440 17.22 -29.88 -26.11
N VAL A 441 18.55 -30.00 -26.16
CA VAL A 441 19.42 -29.23 -27.07
C VAL A 441 19.60 -29.90 -28.44
N ILE A 442 19.23 -31.18 -28.57
CA ILE A 442 19.57 -32.02 -29.73
C ILE A 442 19.04 -31.44 -31.05
N ASN A 443 17.83 -30.85 -31.05
CA ASN A 443 17.21 -30.28 -32.25
C ASN A 443 17.89 -28.97 -32.72
N ALA A 444 18.49 -28.22 -31.80
CA ALA A 444 19.17 -26.95 -32.10
C ALA A 444 20.63 -27.15 -32.55
N LEU A 445 21.24 -28.31 -32.25
CA LEU A 445 22.64 -28.60 -32.55
C LEU A 445 23.09 -28.37 -34.01
N PRO A 446 22.37 -28.80 -35.07
CA PRO A 446 22.86 -28.61 -36.43
C PRO A 446 22.93 -27.13 -36.82
N TYR A 447 21.96 -26.33 -36.37
CA TYR A 447 21.91 -24.90 -36.62
C TYR A 447 22.99 -24.15 -35.83
N VAL A 448 23.17 -24.51 -34.56
CA VAL A 448 24.26 -23.97 -33.73
C VAL A 448 25.62 -24.31 -34.34
N ALA A 449 25.83 -25.54 -34.80
CA ALA A 449 27.06 -25.95 -35.46
C ALA A 449 27.33 -25.15 -36.75
N LEU A 450 26.30 -24.87 -37.54
CA LEU A 450 26.41 -24.03 -38.75
C LEU A 450 26.82 -22.59 -38.40
N ILE A 451 26.16 -21.97 -37.43
CA ILE A 451 26.48 -20.60 -36.99
C ILE A 451 27.90 -20.55 -36.45
N LEU A 452 28.28 -21.55 -35.63
CA LEU A 452 29.63 -21.66 -35.10
C LEU A 452 30.69 -21.86 -36.17
N PHE A 453 30.39 -22.60 -37.22
CA PHE A 453 31.30 -22.75 -38.36
C PHE A 453 31.56 -21.42 -39.07
N VAL A 454 30.52 -20.62 -39.29
CA VAL A 454 30.66 -19.29 -39.92
C VAL A 454 31.40 -18.33 -39.00
N ALA A 455 31.05 -18.28 -37.71
CA ALA A 455 31.73 -17.45 -36.72
C ALA A 455 33.22 -17.84 -36.58
N ALA A 456 33.52 -19.14 -36.48
CA ALA A 456 34.88 -19.66 -36.47
C ALA A 456 35.67 -19.24 -37.72
N SER A 457 35.02 -19.25 -38.89
CA SER A 457 35.64 -18.83 -40.14
C SER A 457 36.01 -17.34 -40.14
N LEU A 458 35.07 -16.49 -39.71
CA LEU A 458 35.28 -15.05 -39.57
C LEU A 458 36.46 -14.76 -38.64
N PHE A 459 36.44 -15.29 -37.42
CA PHE A 459 37.49 -15.05 -36.43
C PHE A 459 38.83 -15.66 -36.84
N THR A 460 38.82 -16.78 -37.56
CA THR A 460 40.03 -17.34 -38.19
C THR A 460 40.63 -16.35 -39.18
N PHE A 461 39.81 -15.73 -40.02
CA PHE A 461 40.30 -14.77 -40.99
C PHE A 461 40.85 -13.50 -40.33
N ILE A 462 40.22 -13.01 -39.25
CA ILE A 462 40.79 -11.91 -38.46
C ILE A 462 42.17 -12.32 -37.91
N GLY A 463 42.29 -13.50 -37.31
CA GLY A 463 43.57 -14.00 -36.78
C GLY A 463 44.63 -14.14 -37.88
N MET A 464 44.27 -14.76 -39.01
CA MET A 464 45.18 -14.88 -40.15
C MET A 464 45.63 -13.51 -40.68
N ALA A 465 44.72 -12.53 -40.77
CA ALA A 465 45.06 -11.17 -41.19
C ALA A 465 46.09 -10.52 -40.23
N ILE A 466 45.88 -10.65 -38.91
CA ILE A 466 46.85 -10.21 -37.90
C ILE A 466 48.19 -10.94 -38.11
N GLY A 467 48.17 -12.26 -38.31
CA GLY A 467 49.37 -13.04 -38.62
C GLY A 467 50.11 -12.57 -39.88
N TYR A 468 49.42 -12.13 -40.92
CA TYR A 468 50.10 -11.60 -42.10
C TYR A 468 50.72 -10.22 -41.85
N LEU A 469 50.06 -9.36 -41.07
CA LEU A 469 50.48 -7.99 -40.78
C LEU A 469 51.71 -7.90 -39.86
N PHE A 470 51.80 -8.74 -38.83
CA PHE A 470 52.87 -8.67 -37.83
C PHE A 470 54.08 -9.55 -38.20
N LEU A 471 55.28 -9.16 -37.73
CA LEU A 471 56.54 -9.87 -38.02
C LEU A 471 56.97 -10.83 -36.89
N SER A 472 56.68 -10.50 -35.63
CA SER A 472 57.01 -11.33 -34.48
C SER A 472 55.80 -12.14 -34.01
N GLU A 473 56.02 -13.38 -33.58
CA GLU A 473 54.97 -14.26 -33.07
C GLU A 473 54.33 -13.69 -31.78
N GLU A 474 55.15 -13.16 -30.87
CA GLU A 474 54.69 -12.60 -29.60
C GLU A 474 53.80 -11.37 -29.82
N THR A 475 54.20 -10.47 -30.73
CA THR A 475 53.42 -9.26 -31.02
C THR A 475 52.13 -9.56 -31.76
N ALA A 476 52.15 -10.57 -32.65
CA ALA A 476 50.95 -11.04 -33.35
C ALA A 476 49.94 -11.68 -32.38
N VAL A 477 50.42 -12.51 -31.45
CA VAL A 477 49.57 -13.13 -30.41
C VAL A 477 48.97 -12.05 -29.50
N LEU A 478 49.77 -11.09 -29.03
CA LEU A 478 49.28 -9.98 -28.20
C LEU A 478 48.23 -9.13 -28.95
N ALA A 479 48.46 -8.85 -30.24
CA ALA A 479 47.50 -8.14 -31.09
C ALA A 479 46.18 -8.93 -31.24
N SER A 480 46.26 -10.26 -31.33
CA SER A 480 45.09 -11.15 -31.41
C SER A 480 44.28 -11.16 -30.11
N ILE A 481 44.97 -11.26 -28.96
CA ILE A 481 44.33 -11.18 -27.63
C ILE A 481 43.68 -9.81 -27.46
N SER A 482 44.38 -8.74 -27.79
CA SER A 482 43.86 -7.36 -27.69
C SER A 482 42.62 -7.15 -28.57
N THR A 483 42.68 -7.62 -29.82
CA THR A 483 41.53 -7.55 -30.74
C THR A 483 40.34 -8.35 -30.22
N GLY A 484 40.56 -9.58 -29.76
CA GLY A 484 39.51 -10.42 -29.16
C GLY A 484 38.91 -9.79 -27.90
N SER A 485 39.74 -9.21 -27.03
CA SER A 485 39.30 -8.51 -25.82
C SER A 485 38.46 -7.28 -26.16
N LEU A 486 38.87 -6.47 -27.15
CA LEU A 486 38.11 -5.30 -27.59
C LEU A 486 36.74 -5.71 -28.14
N LEU A 487 36.69 -6.74 -28.99
CA LEU A 487 35.43 -7.29 -29.51
C LEU A 487 34.55 -7.83 -28.38
N MET A 488 35.12 -8.51 -27.38
CA MET A 488 34.37 -9.01 -26.23
C MET A 488 33.89 -7.89 -25.30
N PHE A 489 34.68 -6.85 -25.09
CA PHE A 489 34.30 -5.73 -24.24
C PHE A 489 33.11 -4.97 -24.82
N ILE A 490 33.08 -4.83 -26.14
CA ILE A 490 32.05 -4.14 -26.92
C ILE A 490 30.97 -5.16 -27.39
N SER A 491 30.63 -6.17 -26.56
CA SER A 491 29.78 -7.31 -27.00
C SER A 491 28.45 -7.53 -26.30
N GLY A 492 28.11 -6.77 -25.25
CA GLY A 492 26.93 -7.12 -24.45
C GLY A 492 27.20 -8.11 -23.32
N VAL A 493 28.29 -8.90 -23.42
CA VAL A 493 28.63 -9.92 -22.41
C VAL A 493 29.28 -9.29 -21.17
N ILE A 494 30.21 -8.35 -21.37
CA ILE A 494 30.88 -7.65 -20.27
C ILE A 494 30.06 -6.45 -19.83
N LEU A 495 29.63 -5.64 -20.80
CA LEU A 495 28.80 -4.46 -20.60
C LEU A 495 27.45 -4.72 -21.25
N PRO A 496 26.32 -4.66 -20.53
CA PRO A 496 25.00 -4.82 -21.12
C PRO A 496 24.82 -3.88 -22.33
N LEU A 497 24.38 -4.38 -23.49
CA LEU A 497 24.19 -3.54 -24.69
C LEU A 497 23.19 -2.40 -24.45
N GLU A 498 22.26 -2.63 -23.53
CA GLU A 498 21.22 -1.69 -23.15
C GLU A 498 21.78 -0.54 -22.34
N SER A 499 22.81 -0.80 -21.54
CA SER A 499 23.48 0.22 -20.73
C SER A 499 24.48 1.08 -21.52
N MET A 500 24.55 0.91 -22.84
CA MET A 500 25.47 1.66 -23.68
C MET A 500 24.80 2.94 -24.22
N PRO A 501 25.52 4.08 -24.26
CA PRO A 501 25.07 5.27 -24.95
C PRO A 501 24.67 4.97 -26.40
N PRO A 502 23.71 5.72 -27.01
CA PRO A 502 23.16 5.39 -28.33
C PRO A 502 24.22 5.18 -29.41
N LEU A 503 25.25 6.04 -29.44
CA LEU A 503 26.37 5.92 -30.39
C LEU A 503 27.16 4.62 -30.22
N LEU A 504 27.40 4.21 -28.97
CA LEU A 504 28.13 2.98 -28.70
C LEU A 504 27.26 1.75 -29.02
N ARG A 505 25.96 1.79 -28.70
CA ARG A 505 25.00 0.73 -29.04
C ARG A 505 24.89 0.49 -30.54
N GLU A 506 24.92 1.55 -31.34
CA GLU A 506 24.92 1.42 -32.80
C GLU A 506 26.21 0.74 -33.30
N ILE A 507 27.37 1.15 -32.78
CA ILE A 507 28.66 0.53 -33.10
C ILE A 507 28.70 -0.96 -32.69
N THR A 508 28.17 -1.29 -31.51
CA THR A 508 28.18 -2.66 -30.98
C THR A 508 27.28 -3.58 -31.78
N SER A 509 26.19 -3.06 -32.36
CA SER A 509 25.29 -3.86 -33.21
C SER A 509 25.99 -4.48 -34.43
N TYR A 510 27.05 -3.84 -34.94
CA TYR A 510 27.88 -4.34 -36.05
C TYR A 510 29.02 -5.26 -35.62
N ASN A 511 29.22 -5.45 -34.32
CA ASN A 511 30.29 -6.31 -33.82
C ASN A 511 30.00 -7.79 -34.18
N PRO A 512 30.92 -8.50 -34.87
CA PRO A 512 30.70 -9.88 -35.30
C PRO A 512 30.46 -10.84 -34.13
N PHE A 513 31.01 -10.55 -32.95
CA PHE A 513 30.73 -11.32 -31.75
C PHE A 513 29.26 -11.18 -31.34
N VAL A 514 28.73 -9.96 -31.31
CA VAL A 514 27.34 -9.66 -30.88
C VAL A 514 26.36 -10.39 -31.78
N ILE A 515 26.59 -10.34 -33.09
CA ILE A 515 25.74 -10.99 -34.09
C ILE A 515 25.80 -12.51 -33.92
N ALA A 516 26.99 -13.09 -33.76
CA ALA A 516 27.15 -14.53 -33.55
C ALA A 516 26.49 -15.01 -32.24
N GLU A 517 26.64 -14.27 -31.15
CA GLU A 517 26.04 -14.61 -29.85
C GLU A 517 24.50 -14.51 -29.91
N LYS A 518 23.97 -13.44 -30.53
CA LYS A 518 22.52 -13.26 -30.75
C LYS A 518 21.92 -14.44 -31.51
N LEU A 519 22.55 -14.85 -32.62
CA LEU A 519 22.10 -15.96 -33.45
C LEU A 519 22.06 -17.28 -32.69
N ILE A 520 23.14 -17.61 -31.96
CA ILE A 520 23.18 -18.85 -31.17
C ILE A 520 22.16 -18.78 -30.05
N ARG A 521 22.01 -17.64 -29.37
CA ARG A 521 21.02 -17.49 -28.30
C ARG A 521 19.59 -17.71 -28.82
N GLN A 522 19.24 -17.14 -29.97
CA GLN A 522 17.91 -17.31 -30.59
C GLN A 522 17.63 -18.78 -30.96
N VAL A 523 18.59 -19.47 -31.56
CA VAL A 523 18.43 -20.88 -31.96
C VAL A 523 18.48 -21.83 -30.75
N PHE A 524 19.41 -21.59 -29.83
CA PHE A 524 19.68 -22.48 -28.70
C PHE A 524 18.63 -22.36 -27.59
N ILE A 525 18.19 -21.14 -27.27
CA ILE A 525 17.27 -20.88 -26.15
C ILE A 525 15.82 -20.84 -26.63
N PHE A 526 15.56 -20.09 -27.69
CA PHE A 526 14.20 -19.83 -28.16
C PHE A 526 13.75 -20.79 -29.26
N GLN A 527 14.62 -21.72 -29.69
CA GLN A 527 14.36 -22.66 -30.79
C GLN A 527 13.81 -21.95 -32.04
N ALA A 528 14.29 -20.73 -32.31
CA ALA A 528 13.83 -19.93 -33.42
C ALA A 528 14.17 -20.58 -34.77
N ASP A 529 13.23 -20.52 -35.71
CA ASP A 529 13.41 -21.04 -37.07
C ASP A 529 14.42 -20.20 -37.87
N LEU A 530 15.03 -20.84 -38.88
CA LEU A 530 16.03 -20.23 -39.75
C LEU A 530 15.52 -18.98 -40.49
N THR A 531 14.21 -18.88 -40.67
CA THR A 531 13.52 -17.76 -41.34
C THR A 531 13.58 -16.46 -40.55
N VAL A 532 13.72 -16.53 -39.22
CA VAL A 532 13.81 -15.34 -38.36
C VAL A 532 15.25 -14.81 -38.33
N ILE A 533 16.23 -15.71 -38.42
CA ILE A 533 17.65 -15.41 -38.19
C ILE A 533 18.49 -15.23 -39.47
N TRP A 534 17.88 -15.38 -40.66
CA TRP A 534 18.63 -15.45 -41.91
C TRP A 534 19.41 -14.17 -42.26
N ILE A 535 18.90 -12.98 -41.88
CA ILE A 535 19.53 -11.69 -42.18
C ILE A 535 20.86 -11.58 -41.43
N ASP A 536 20.83 -11.76 -40.11
CA ASP A 536 22.00 -11.71 -39.24
C ASP A 536 23.03 -12.78 -39.64
N PHE A 537 22.56 -13.96 -40.05
CA PHE A 537 23.42 -15.02 -40.57
C PHE A 537 24.14 -14.61 -41.87
N LEU A 538 23.45 -13.99 -42.83
CA LEU A 538 24.06 -13.51 -44.07
C LEU A 538 25.07 -12.38 -43.84
N ILE A 539 24.82 -11.51 -42.86
CA ILE A 539 25.78 -10.45 -42.48
C ILE A 539 27.11 -11.07 -42.03
N LEU A 540 27.08 -12.10 -41.18
CA LEU A 540 28.30 -12.83 -40.78
C LEU A 540 29.02 -13.50 -41.95
N VAL A 541 28.28 -14.13 -42.85
CA VAL A 541 28.86 -14.72 -44.07
C VAL A 541 29.50 -13.63 -44.94
N GLY A 542 28.86 -12.48 -45.06
CA GLY A 542 29.38 -11.29 -45.74
C GLY A 542 30.71 -10.82 -45.15
N TYR A 543 30.80 -10.71 -43.81
CA TYR A 543 32.04 -10.35 -43.12
C TYR A 543 33.16 -11.37 -43.34
N ALA A 544 32.84 -12.67 -43.29
CA ALA A 544 33.83 -13.72 -43.56
C ALA A 544 34.37 -13.65 -44.99
N MET A 545 33.50 -13.42 -45.99
CA MET A 545 33.92 -13.24 -47.39
C MET A 545 34.78 -11.99 -47.59
N MET A 546 34.38 -10.87 -46.98
CA MET A 546 35.13 -9.62 -47.04
C MET A 546 36.54 -9.77 -46.46
N LEU A 547 36.67 -10.39 -45.28
CA LEU A 547 37.96 -10.64 -44.65
C LEU A 547 38.84 -11.59 -45.47
N PHE A 548 38.24 -12.61 -46.09
CA PHE A 548 38.98 -13.49 -46.99
C PHE A 548 39.59 -12.73 -48.18
N LEU A 549 38.84 -11.80 -48.79
CA LEU A 549 39.35 -10.93 -49.86
C LEU A 549 40.48 -10.03 -49.35
N ILE A 550 40.34 -9.45 -48.15
CA ILE A 550 41.39 -8.62 -47.52
C ILE A 550 42.68 -9.43 -47.34
N ILE A 551 42.60 -10.67 -46.86
CA ILE A 551 43.77 -11.55 -46.70
C ILE A 551 44.48 -11.77 -48.04
N LEU A 552 43.74 -11.99 -49.13
CA LEU A 552 44.34 -12.19 -50.45
C LEU A 552 45.11 -10.95 -50.93
N ILE A 553 44.58 -9.76 -50.64
CA ILE A 553 45.24 -8.49 -50.97
C ILE A 553 46.51 -8.32 -50.13
N ILE A 554 46.44 -8.53 -48.81
CA ILE A 554 47.57 -8.42 -47.88
C ILE A 554 48.69 -9.39 -48.28
N GLU A 555 48.36 -10.66 -48.52
CA GLU A 555 49.34 -11.67 -48.92
C GLU A 555 49.98 -11.31 -50.28
N SER A 556 49.19 -10.77 -51.21
CA SER A 556 49.70 -10.37 -52.52
C SER A 556 50.73 -9.24 -52.42
N PHE A 557 50.43 -8.22 -51.61
CA PHE A 557 51.33 -7.09 -51.39
C PHE A 557 52.62 -7.52 -50.66
N LEU A 558 52.49 -8.34 -49.61
CA LEU A 558 53.62 -8.83 -48.83
C LEU A 558 54.59 -9.64 -49.69
N HIS A 559 54.06 -10.48 -50.59
CA HIS A 559 54.88 -11.28 -51.49
C HIS A 559 55.66 -10.40 -52.48
N GLN A 560 55.04 -9.37 -53.06
CA GLN A 560 55.71 -8.46 -53.98
C GLN A 560 56.86 -7.72 -53.28
N HIS A 561 56.62 -7.21 -52.07
CA HIS A 561 57.63 -6.48 -51.31
C HIS A 561 58.82 -7.36 -50.86
N LEU A 562 58.54 -8.58 -50.41
CA LEU A 562 59.59 -9.53 -50.01
C LEU A 562 60.44 -10.01 -51.19
N VAL A 563 59.82 -10.25 -52.36
CA VAL A 563 60.56 -10.61 -53.59
C VAL A 563 61.49 -9.47 -54.01
N GLU A 564 61.00 -8.23 -54.02
CA GLU A 564 61.83 -7.07 -54.36
C GLU A 564 63.00 -6.86 -53.39
N HIS A 565 62.76 -7.00 -52.08
CA HIS A 565 63.82 -6.87 -51.08
C HIS A 565 64.88 -7.98 -51.21
N PHE A 566 64.45 -9.21 -51.44
CA PHE A 566 65.36 -10.36 -51.60
C PHE A 566 66.19 -10.25 -52.89
N LEU A 567 65.57 -9.87 -54.01
CA LEU A 567 66.26 -9.64 -55.29
C LEU A 567 67.26 -8.47 -55.18
N LYS A 568 66.90 -7.37 -54.52
CA LYS A 568 67.80 -6.23 -54.28
C LYS A 568 69.04 -6.64 -53.47
N HIS A 569 68.87 -7.46 -52.44
CA HIS A 569 69.99 -7.89 -51.60
C HIS A 569 70.95 -8.84 -52.34
N HIS A 570 70.42 -9.72 -53.20
CA HIS A 570 71.22 -10.65 -54.00
C HIS A 570 71.98 -9.92 -55.13
N HIS A 571 71.34 -8.96 -55.80
CA HIS A 571 72.02 -8.09 -56.78
C HIS A 571 73.08 -7.21 -56.14
N LYS A 572 72.87 -6.72 -54.91
CA LYS A 572 73.88 -5.94 -54.18
C LYS A 572 75.09 -6.81 -53.81
N LYS A 573 74.87 -8.04 -53.34
CA LYS A 573 75.94 -8.99 -53.00
C LYS A 573 76.74 -9.42 -54.23
N GLN A 574 76.07 -9.77 -55.34
CA GLN A 574 76.76 -10.08 -56.60
C GLN A 574 77.52 -8.90 -57.20
N ARG A 575 77.02 -7.66 -57.05
CA ARG A 575 77.76 -6.45 -57.46
C ARG A 575 79.02 -6.20 -56.61
N ILE A 576 79.02 -6.65 -55.36
CA ILE A 576 80.20 -6.56 -54.48
C ILE A 576 81.21 -7.65 -54.87
N GLU A 577 80.76 -8.90 -55.03
CA GLU A 577 81.63 -10.01 -55.48
C GLU A 577 82.22 -9.78 -56.89
N GLN A 578 81.45 -9.22 -57.84
CA GLN A 578 81.98 -8.87 -59.17
C GLN A 578 82.96 -7.68 -59.16
N LYS A 579 82.89 -6.80 -58.15
CA LYS A 579 83.88 -5.73 -57.96
C LYS A 579 85.17 -6.28 -57.36
N GLU A 580 85.11 -7.31 -56.52
CA GLU A 580 86.28 -7.95 -55.92
C GLU A 580 87.05 -8.85 -56.90
N VAL A 581 86.42 -9.38 -57.95
CA VAL A 581 87.09 -10.21 -59.00
C VAL A 581 87.75 -9.36 -60.10
N LYS A 582 87.61 -8.04 -60.07
CA LYS A 582 88.21 -7.09 -61.04
C LYS A 582 89.46 -6.36 -60.53
N TRP A 583 89.97 -6.77 -59.37
CA TRP A 583 91.29 -6.42 -58.83
C TRP A 583 92.11 -7.69 -58.69
#